data_AF-A0A6G0WU21-F1
#
_entry.id   AF-A0A6G0WU21-F1
#
_cell.length_a   1.000
_cell.length_b   1.000
_cell.length_c   1.000
_cell.angle_alpha   90.00
_cell.angle_beta   90.00
_cell.angle_gamma   90.00
#
_symmetry.space_group_name_H-M   'P 1'
#
loop_
_entity.id
_entity.type
_entity.pdbx_description
1 polymer ?
#
loop_
_entity_poly.entity_id
_entity_poly.type
_entity_poly.pdbx_seq_one_letter_code
_entity_poly.pdbx_strand_id
1 'polypeptide(L)'
;MQTRGVLLLAIASSIAGHKNHSHASNATYNCITQKNTDFIGYDLFHFQANKSQCMNACEDSKTCTAFTLADGVCFLKSRVNAVEKANYTSFLCQYD
;
A
#
# COMPACT_ATOMS: atom_id res chain seq x y z
N MET A 1 18.00 24.33 -49.92
CA MET A 1 18.41 23.60 -48.70
C MET A 1 17.65 24.17 -47.51
N GLN A 2 16.54 23.54 -47.14
CA GLN A 2 15.97 23.69 -45.80
C GLN A 2 15.20 22.40 -45.51
N THR A 3 15.80 21.57 -44.67
CA THR A 3 15.34 20.24 -44.29
C THR A 3 14.01 20.34 -43.58
N ARG A 4 12.99 19.67 -44.12
CA ARG A 4 11.71 19.39 -43.47
C ARG A 4 11.99 18.51 -42.26
N GLY A 5 12.19 19.13 -41.10
CA GLY A 5 12.28 18.45 -39.81
C GLY A 5 10.91 17.95 -39.42
N VAL A 6 10.74 16.62 -39.47
CA VAL A 6 9.50 15.94 -39.12
C VAL A 6 9.20 16.15 -37.63
N LEU A 7 8.03 16.72 -37.40
CA LEU A 7 7.23 16.67 -36.18
C LEU A 7 7.29 15.29 -35.51
N LEU A 8 8.01 15.18 -34.39
CA LEU A 8 7.76 14.19 -33.34
C LEU A 8 8.26 14.76 -32.01
N LEU A 9 7.49 15.65 -31.39
CA LEU A 9 7.56 15.80 -29.94
C LEU A 9 6.93 14.53 -29.37
N ALA A 10 7.79 13.59 -28.97
CA ALA A 10 7.37 12.40 -28.26
C ALA A 10 6.61 12.85 -27.00
N ILE A 11 5.31 12.59 -27.01
CA ILE A 11 4.47 12.65 -25.82
C ILE A 11 4.94 11.57 -24.86
N ALA A 12 5.94 11.87 -24.03
CA ALA A 12 6.16 11.12 -22.81
C ALA A 12 5.06 11.49 -21.82
N SER A 13 3.82 11.07 -22.13
CA SER A 13 2.78 10.93 -21.13
C SER A 13 3.20 9.74 -20.25
N SER A 14 4.21 9.94 -19.41
CA SER A 14 4.41 9.09 -18.25
C SER A 14 3.29 9.42 -17.29
N ILE A 15 2.08 8.95 -17.62
CA ILE A 15 1.02 8.80 -16.64
C ILE A 15 1.54 7.66 -15.77
N ALA A 16 2.39 8.00 -14.79
CA ALA A 16 2.62 7.12 -13.66
C ALA A 16 1.22 6.74 -13.19
N GLY A 17 0.90 5.45 -13.27
CA GLY A 17 -0.41 4.92 -12.98
C GLY A 17 -0.78 5.22 -11.53
N HIS A 18 -1.31 6.42 -11.30
CA HIS A 18 -2.10 6.72 -10.14
C HIS A 18 -3.36 5.90 -10.35
N LYS A 19 -3.41 4.72 -9.73
CA LYS A 19 -4.67 4.02 -9.53
C LYS A 19 -5.55 5.01 -8.80
N ASN A 20 -6.45 5.64 -9.56
CA ASN A 20 -7.50 6.47 -9.01
C ASN A 20 -8.36 5.48 -8.23
N HIS A 21 -8.19 5.45 -6.91
CA HIS A 21 -8.95 4.57 -6.02
C HIS A 21 -10.38 5.11 -5.95
N SER A 22 -11.06 5.07 -7.10
CA SER A 22 -12.51 5.25 -7.19
C SER A 22 -13.10 4.01 -6.54
N HIS A 23 -13.36 4.12 -5.24
CA HIS A 23 -14.14 3.17 -4.48
C HIS A 23 -15.59 3.22 -4.99
N ALA A 24 -15.81 2.71 -6.21
CA ALA A 24 -17.12 2.52 -6.81
C ALA A 24 -17.62 1.10 -6.50
N SER A 25 -17.69 0.80 -5.21
CA SER A 25 -18.36 -0.37 -4.65
C SER A 25 -18.78 -0.02 -3.25
N ASN A 26 -20.01 -0.38 -2.87
CA ASN A 26 -20.65 0.02 -1.61
C ASN A 26 -20.02 -0.60 -0.33
N ALA A 27 -18.79 -1.09 -0.39
CA ALA A 27 -18.00 -1.64 0.71
C ALA A 27 -16.87 -0.66 1.01
N THR A 28 -16.52 -0.41 2.28
CA THR A 28 -15.41 0.49 2.63
C THR A 28 -14.25 -0.35 3.16
N TYR A 29 -13.05 -0.18 2.62
CA TYR A 29 -11.85 -0.83 3.15
C TYR A 29 -11.31 -0.02 4.33
N ASN A 30 -11.40 -0.59 5.53
CA ASN A 30 -11.04 0.10 6.77
C ASN A 30 -9.97 -0.65 7.53
N CYS A 31 -9.09 0.11 8.19
CA CYS A 31 -8.03 -0.45 9.00
C CYS A 31 -8.01 0.12 10.42
N ILE A 32 -8.19 -0.76 11.41
CA ILE A 32 -8.15 -0.43 12.84
C ILE A 32 -6.69 -0.37 13.30
N THR A 33 -6.30 0.74 13.92
CA THR A 33 -4.92 0.99 14.36
C THR A 33 -4.61 0.34 15.71
N GLN A 34 -3.47 -0.32 15.81
CA GLN A 34 -2.90 -0.96 17.01
C GLN A 34 -1.52 -0.37 17.29
N LYS A 35 -1.43 0.55 18.26
CA LYS A 35 -0.16 1.21 18.63
C LYS A 35 0.71 0.31 19.49
N ASN A 36 2.02 0.50 19.43
CA ASN A 36 3.01 -0.29 20.17
C ASN A 36 2.78 -1.80 19.99
N THR A 37 2.41 -2.20 18.78
CA THR A 37 2.04 -3.58 18.46
C THR A 37 2.69 -3.98 17.15
N ASP A 38 3.33 -5.14 17.17
CA ASP A 38 3.84 -5.82 15.98
C ASP A 38 3.00 -7.07 15.70
N PHE A 39 2.64 -7.27 14.44
CA PHE A 39 2.02 -8.51 13.98
C PHE A 39 3.12 -9.43 13.44
N ILE A 40 3.70 -10.24 14.30
CA ILE A 40 4.90 -11.02 13.95
C ILE A 40 4.60 -12.20 13.01
N GLY A 41 5.53 -12.44 12.07
CA GLY A 41 5.41 -13.50 11.08
C GLY A 41 4.29 -13.26 10.05
N TYR A 42 3.96 -14.30 9.27
CA TYR A 42 2.93 -14.26 8.22
C TYR A 42 3.10 -13.16 7.18
N ASP A 43 4.33 -12.68 7.02
CA ASP A 43 4.73 -11.66 6.04
C ASP A 43 4.51 -12.17 4.62
N LEU A 44 3.73 -11.41 3.85
CA LEU A 44 3.61 -11.61 2.40
C LEU A 44 4.83 -11.02 1.70
N PHE A 45 5.15 -9.76 2.02
CA PHE A 45 6.35 -9.04 1.58
C PHE A 45 6.46 -7.72 2.35
N HIS A 46 7.61 -7.04 2.22
CA HIS A 46 7.85 -5.74 2.83
C HIS A 46 8.48 -4.75 1.85
N PHE A 47 8.24 -3.47 2.08
CA PHE A 47 8.74 -2.38 1.23
C PHE A 47 8.74 -1.04 1.99
N GLN A 48 9.57 -0.09 1.56
CA GLN A 48 9.54 1.27 2.12
C GLN A 48 8.22 1.94 1.74
N ALA A 49 7.43 2.34 2.72
CA ALA A 49 6.13 2.95 2.49
C ALA A 49 5.65 3.77 3.70
N ASN A 50 4.72 4.67 3.43
CA ASN A 50 3.88 5.26 4.47
C ASN A 50 2.60 4.43 4.69
N LYS A 51 1.81 4.80 5.70
CA LYS A 51 0.54 4.12 6.05
C LYS A 51 -0.42 3.98 4.85
N SER A 52 -0.58 5.02 4.03
CA SER A 52 -1.53 4.99 2.91
C SER A 52 -1.07 4.02 1.83
N GLN A 53 0.23 3.98 1.54
CA GLN A 53 0.80 3.02 0.60
C GLN A 53 0.68 1.58 1.10
N CYS A 54 0.86 1.33 2.40
CA CYS A 54 0.60 0.04 3.01
C CYS A 54 -0.85 -0.41 2.85
N MET A 55 -1.79 0.50 3.16
CA MET A 55 -3.22 0.22 3.09
C MET A 55 -3.62 -0.15 1.66
N ASN A 56 -3.22 0.63 0.67
CA ASN A 56 -3.52 0.36 -0.73
C ASN A 56 -2.91 -0.98 -1.19
N ALA A 57 -1.67 -1.30 -0.78
CA ALA A 57 -1.04 -2.56 -1.13
C ALA A 57 -1.71 -3.77 -0.43
N CYS A 58 -2.20 -3.59 0.80
CA CYS A 58 -2.98 -4.61 1.50
C CYS A 58 -4.35 -4.82 0.85
N GLU A 59 -5.01 -3.73 0.43
CA GLU A 59 -6.28 -3.79 -0.29
C GLU A 59 -6.16 -4.51 -1.64
N ASP A 60 -5.11 -4.20 -2.41
CA ASP A 60 -4.79 -4.87 -3.68
C ASP A 60 -4.48 -6.37 -3.50
N SER A 61 -4.12 -6.80 -2.28
CA SER A 61 -3.72 -8.16 -1.97
C SER A 61 -4.84 -8.93 -1.27
N LYS A 62 -5.54 -9.79 -2.01
CA LYS A 62 -6.64 -10.63 -1.48
C LYS A 62 -6.30 -11.47 -0.24
N THR A 63 -5.02 -11.78 -0.03
CA THR A 63 -4.54 -12.56 1.11
C THR A 63 -4.08 -11.69 2.27
N CYS A 64 -4.05 -10.36 2.14
CA CYS A 64 -3.63 -9.45 3.20
C CYS A 64 -4.79 -9.16 4.14
N THR A 65 -4.60 -9.42 5.43
CA THR A 65 -5.59 -9.14 6.47
C THR A 65 -5.14 -8.03 7.41
N ALA A 66 -3.86 -7.68 7.36
CA ALA A 66 -3.26 -6.69 8.23
C ALA A 66 -1.91 -6.22 7.69
N PHE A 67 -1.37 -5.13 8.24
CA PHE A 67 0.01 -4.74 8.02
C PHE A 67 0.63 -4.10 9.27
N THR A 68 1.96 -4.13 9.35
CA THR A 68 2.73 -3.42 10.38
C THR A 68 3.59 -2.36 9.71
N LEU A 69 3.61 -1.15 10.27
CA LEU A 69 4.47 -0.05 9.86
C LEU A 69 5.47 0.23 10.98
N ALA A 70 6.76 0.13 10.64
CA ALA A 70 7.86 0.43 11.55
C ALA A 70 9.03 1.02 10.77
N ASP A 71 9.61 2.11 11.25
CA ASP A 71 10.79 2.77 10.64
C ASP A 71 10.62 3.08 9.13
N GLY A 72 9.38 3.36 8.71
CA GLY A 72 9.02 3.62 7.32
C GLY A 72 8.97 2.37 6.42
N VAL A 73 9.10 1.18 7.00
CA VAL A 73 8.94 -0.10 6.31
C VAL A 73 7.54 -0.65 6.60
N CYS A 74 6.87 -1.01 5.52
CA CYS A 74 5.59 -1.69 5.51
C CYS A 74 5.80 -3.19 5.48
N PHE A 75 5.12 -3.93 6.36
CA PHE A 75 5.10 -5.38 6.37
C PHE A 75 3.66 -5.85 6.17
N LEU A 76 3.32 -6.34 4.98
CA LEU A 76 1.98 -6.88 4.72
C LEU A 76 1.85 -8.27 5.33
N LYS A 77 0.74 -8.53 6.00
CA LYS A 77 0.51 -9.74 6.78
C LYS A 77 -0.71 -10.48 6.27
N SER A 78 -0.57 -11.80 6.14
CA SER A 78 -1.68 -12.68 5.77
C SER A 78 -2.54 -13.12 6.95
N ARG A 79 -2.04 -12.96 8.18
CA ARG A 79 -2.71 -13.28 9.44
C ARG A 79 -2.17 -12.37 10.54
N VAL A 80 -2.87 -12.34 11.67
CA VAL A 80 -2.49 -11.55 12.84
C VAL A 80 -1.90 -12.45 13.91
N ASN A 81 -0.73 -12.07 14.42
CA ASN A 81 -0.15 -12.62 15.63
C ASN A 81 0.48 -11.45 16.41
N ALA A 82 -0.27 -10.89 17.34
CA ALA A 82 0.07 -9.62 17.98
C ALA A 82 1.02 -9.81 19.17
N VAL A 83 2.08 -9.00 19.20
CA VAL A 83 2.96 -8.84 20.35
C VAL A 83 3.13 -7.37 20.67
N GLU A 84 3.31 -7.04 21.94
CA GLU A 84 3.64 -5.68 22.35
C GLU A 84 5.06 -5.33 21.89
N LYS A 85 5.18 -4.23 21.14
CA LYS A 85 6.45 -3.76 20.61
C LYS A 85 6.42 -2.25 20.43
N ALA A 86 7.19 -1.54 21.25
CA ALA A 86 7.29 -0.09 21.17
C ALA A 86 7.72 0.38 19.78
N ASN A 87 7.19 1.53 19.34
CA ASN A 87 7.46 2.16 18.05
C ASN A 87 6.94 1.41 16.82
N TYR A 88 6.23 0.30 17.00
CA TYR A 88 5.56 -0.43 15.92
C TYR A 88 4.08 -0.07 15.93
N THR A 89 3.53 0.19 14.75
CA THR A 89 2.09 0.43 14.60
C THR A 89 1.53 -0.56 13.61
N SER A 90 0.64 -1.42 14.08
CA SER A 90 -0.04 -2.41 13.23
C SER A 90 -1.46 -1.99 12.91
N PHE A 91 -2.00 -2.54 11.84
CA PHE A 91 -3.31 -2.18 11.29
C PHE A 91 -4.04 -3.45 10.89
N LEU A 92 -5.19 -3.70 11.51
CA LEU A 92 -6.09 -4.79 11.13
C LEU A 92 -7.05 -4.29 10.06
N CYS A 93 -7.04 -4.88 8.87
CA CYS A 93 -7.75 -4.35 7.72
C CYS A 93 -8.83 -5.31 7.22
N GLN A 94 -10.04 -4.79 7.03
CA GLN A 94 -11.20 -5.54 6.55
C GLN A 94 -12.08 -4.62 5.69
N TYR A 95 -12.88 -5.22 4.81
CA TYR A 95 -14.02 -4.54 4.22
C TYR A 95 -15.15 -4.52 5.26
N ASP A 96 -15.78 -3.37 5.48
CA ASP A 96 -17.01 -3.24 6.28
C ASP A 96 -18.22 -3.85 5.57
#